data_AF-A0A6M0QBR5-F1
#
_entry.id   AF-A0A6M0QBR5-F1
#
_cell.length_a   1.000
_cell.length_b   1.000
_cell.length_c   1.000
_cell.angle_alpha   90.00
_cell.angle_beta   90.00
_cell.angle_gamma   90.00
#
_symmetry.space_group_name_H-M   'P 1'
#
loop_
_entity.id
_entity.type
_entity.pdbx_description
1 polymer ?
#
loop_
_entity_poly.entity_id
_entity_poly.type
_entity_poly.pdbx_seq_one_letter_code
_entity_poly.pdbx_strand_id
1 'polypeptide(L)'
;MPNIVRLLLIIFPWISVVFLPKKSFGKFMPIAFISSFLVAGMCAMAVPLKWWKIKGGWKGKVINDLSFILGPFFVGTIWVFHLTYGNFKRYLFINSVLDLSFSFLLSNLFQRMKLFRLVHFKPWQIFVFFMSFALFIYGLQRIIDRKKFHLESGRPL
;
A
#
# COMPACT_ATOMS: atom_id res chain seq x y z
N MET A 1 -22.43 5.04 -8.33
CA MET A 1 -21.45 5.83 -7.55
C MET A 1 -20.14 5.12 -7.20
N PRO A 2 -20.04 3.79 -6.93
CA PRO A 2 -18.76 3.15 -6.59
C PRO A 2 -17.67 3.31 -7.65
N ASN A 3 -18.05 3.35 -8.94
CA ASN A 3 -17.12 3.48 -10.05
C ASN A 3 -16.38 4.83 -10.06
N ILE A 4 -17.06 5.92 -9.71
CA ILE A 4 -16.44 7.26 -9.62
C ILE A 4 -15.39 7.27 -8.51
N VAL A 5 -15.73 6.70 -7.36
CA VAL A 5 -14.81 6.62 -6.22
C VAL A 5 -13.58 5.77 -6.55
N ARG A 6 -13.76 4.64 -7.23
CA ARG A 6 -12.65 3.80 -7.72
C ARG A 6 -11.74 4.54 -8.69
N LEU A 7 -12.33 5.34 -9.59
CA LEU A 7 -11.56 6.18 -10.51
C LEU A 7 -10.76 7.24 -9.76
N LEU A 8 -11.38 7.91 -8.78
CA LEU A 8 -10.70 8.90 -7.94
C LEU A 8 -9.57 8.29 -7.11
N LEU A 9 -9.75 7.05 -6.61
CA LEU A 9 -8.69 6.32 -5.91
C LEU A 9 -7.46 6.08 -6.78
N ILE A 10 -7.60 5.99 -8.10
CA ILE A 10 -6.46 5.88 -9.01
C ILE A 10 -5.94 7.27 -9.37
N ILE A 11 -6.80 8.15 -9.88
CA ILE A 11 -6.37 9.44 -10.43
C ILE A 11 -5.72 10.32 -9.38
N PHE A 12 -6.31 10.45 -8.20
CA PHE A 12 -5.86 11.41 -7.20
C PHE A 12 -4.43 11.10 -6.69
N PRO A 13 -4.09 9.86 -6.30
CA PRO A 13 -2.70 9.52 -5.99
C PRO A 13 -1.76 9.76 -7.18
N TRP A 14 -2.12 9.36 -8.40
CA TRP A 14 -1.23 9.52 -9.56
C TRP A 14 -0.96 10.98 -9.92
N ILE A 15 -1.91 11.89 -9.72
CA ILE A 15 -1.66 13.34 -9.85
C ILE A 15 -0.58 13.78 -8.86
N SER A 16 -0.59 13.26 -7.62
CA SER A 16 0.40 13.63 -6.61
C SER A 16 1.84 13.25 -7.01
N VAL A 17 2.03 12.24 -7.87
CA VAL A 17 3.35 11.80 -8.34
C VAL A 17 4.07 12.90 -9.12
N VAL A 18 3.34 13.83 -9.75
CA VAL A 18 3.92 14.98 -10.46
C VAL A 18 4.79 15.84 -9.53
N PHE A 19 4.46 15.90 -8.23
CA PHE A 19 5.22 16.64 -7.22
C PHE A 19 6.40 15.86 -6.63
N LEU A 20 6.57 14.59 -7.02
CA LEU A 20 7.59 13.73 -6.44
C LEU A 20 8.91 13.84 -7.24
N PRO A 21 10.08 13.98 -6.57
CA PRO A 21 11.36 13.99 -7.28
C PRO A 21 11.61 12.68 -8.05
N LYS A 22 12.01 12.79 -9.33
CA LYS A 22 12.27 11.63 -10.21
C LYS A 22 13.24 10.60 -9.59
N LYS A 23 14.29 11.08 -8.91
CA LYS A 23 15.26 10.24 -8.19
C LYS A 23 14.60 9.42 -7.09
N SER A 24 13.64 10.01 -6.38
CA SER A 24 12.90 9.34 -5.31
C SER A 24 11.91 8.33 -5.87
N PHE A 25 11.19 8.68 -6.94
CA PHE A 25 10.29 7.77 -7.62
C PHE A 25 11.02 6.49 -8.05
N GLY A 26 12.12 6.63 -8.81
CA GLY A 26 12.90 5.48 -9.27
C GLY A 26 13.53 4.67 -8.13
N LYS A 27 13.95 5.33 -7.03
CA LYS A 27 14.52 4.64 -5.86
C LYS A 27 13.51 3.73 -5.15
N PHE A 28 12.27 4.18 -4.98
CA PHE A 28 11.27 3.47 -4.16
C PHE A 28 10.23 2.70 -4.99
N MET A 29 10.23 2.86 -6.31
CA MET A 29 9.37 2.12 -7.23
C MET A 29 9.45 0.59 -7.04
N PRO A 30 10.63 -0.05 -6.88
CA PRO A 30 10.70 -1.49 -6.64
C PRO A 30 9.94 -1.93 -5.38
N ILE A 31 10.06 -1.16 -4.30
CA ILE A 31 9.37 -1.45 -3.04
C ILE A 31 7.87 -1.17 -3.14
N ALA A 32 7.46 -0.15 -3.90
CA ALA A 32 6.04 0.08 -4.18
C ALA A 32 5.40 -1.09 -4.94
N PHE A 33 6.11 -1.71 -5.88
CA PHE A 33 5.65 -2.94 -6.55
C PHE A 33 5.55 -4.12 -5.59
N ILE A 34 6.57 -4.35 -4.75
CA ILE A 34 6.56 -5.43 -3.76
C ILE A 34 5.42 -5.23 -2.75
N SER A 35 5.24 -4.01 -2.23
CA SER A 35 4.12 -3.64 -1.37
C SER A 35 2.77 -3.94 -2.03
N SER A 36 2.60 -3.52 -3.29
CA SER A 36 1.38 -3.77 -4.08
C SER A 36 1.13 -5.27 -4.28
N PHE A 37 2.18 -6.05 -4.49
CA PHE A 37 2.10 -7.51 -4.60
C PHE A 37 1.68 -8.17 -3.29
N LEU A 38 2.20 -7.72 -2.14
CA LEU A 38 1.78 -8.21 -0.82
C LEU A 38 0.29 -7.94 -0.57
N VAL A 39 -0.18 -6.73 -0.92
CA VAL A 39 -1.60 -6.38 -0.81
C VAL A 39 -2.45 -7.21 -1.79
N ALA A 40 -1.97 -7.45 -3.02
CA ALA A 40 -2.64 -8.35 -3.95
C ALA A 40 -2.77 -9.78 -3.39
N GLY A 41 -1.72 -10.31 -2.75
CA GLY A 41 -1.74 -11.58 -2.05
C GLY A 41 -2.78 -11.60 -0.91
N MET A 42 -2.82 -10.54 -0.10
CA MET A 42 -3.86 -10.35 0.93
C MET A 42 -5.27 -10.37 0.31
N CYS A 43 -5.48 -9.67 -0.81
CA CYS A 43 -6.75 -9.67 -1.53
C CYS A 43 -7.11 -11.05 -2.09
N ALA A 44 -6.13 -11.85 -2.51
CA ALA A 44 -6.34 -13.24 -2.96
C ALA A 44 -6.77 -14.13 -1.79
N MET A 45 -6.10 -14.03 -0.63
CA MET A 45 -6.49 -14.75 0.61
C MET A 45 -7.89 -14.35 1.10
N ALA A 46 -8.30 -13.10 0.85
CA ALA A 46 -9.61 -12.58 1.22
C ALA A 46 -10.78 -13.31 0.56
N VAL A 47 -10.54 -13.98 -0.58
CA VAL A 47 -11.57 -14.69 -1.35
C VAL A 47 -12.04 -15.95 -0.61
N PRO A 48 -11.18 -16.97 -0.36
CA PRO A 48 -11.60 -18.17 0.37
C PRO A 48 -11.99 -17.87 1.82
N LEU A 49 -11.31 -16.92 2.47
CA LEU A 49 -11.57 -16.54 3.86
C LEU A 49 -12.78 -15.61 4.03
N LYS A 50 -13.41 -15.18 2.92
CA LYS A 50 -14.59 -14.30 2.91
C LYS A 50 -14.39 -13.05 3.79
N TRP A 51 -13.22 -12.41 3.70
CA TRP A 51 -12.87 -11.27 4.56
C TRP A 51 -13.75 -10.05 4.30
N TRP A 52 -14.05 -9.76 3.03
CA TRP A 52 -14.98 -8.70 2.64
C TRP A 52 -15.79 -9.06 1.40
N LYS A 53 -16.98 -8.47 1.30
CA LYS A 53 -17.89 -8.60 0.15
C LYS A 53 -17.94 -7.29 -0.63
N ILE A 54 -18.01 -7.39 -1.95
CA ILE A 54 -18.08 -6.26 -2.88
C ILE A 54 -19.29 -6.45 -3.79
N LYS A 55 -20.00 -5.37 -4.11
CA LYS A 55 -21.09 -5.40 -5.09
C LYS A 55 -20.54 -5.57 -6.51
N GLY A 56 -21.22 -6.37 -7.34
CA GLY A 56 -20.82 -6.61 -8.73
C GLY A 56 -19.97 -7.88 -8.95
N GLY A 57 -20.02 -8.83 -8.00
CA GLY A 57 -19.41 -10.16 -8.15
C GLY A 57 -17.88 -10.12 -8.29
N TRP A 58 -17.32 -11.12 -8.98
CA TRP A 58 -15.88 -11.28 -9.15
C TRP A 58 -15.24 -10.09 -9.89
N LYS A 59 -15.81 -9.67 -11.03
CA LYS A 59 -15.31 -8.51 -11.79
C LYS A 59 -15.30 -7.25 -10.92
N GLY A 60 -16.38 -7.01 -10.17
CA GLY A 60 -16.47 -5.88 -9.25
C GLY A 60 -15.42 -5.93 -8.14
N LYS A 61 -15.10 -7.12 -7.62
CA LYS A 61 -14.05 -7.32 -6.62
C LYS A 61 -12.66 -7.01 -7.17
N VAL A 62 -12.30 -7.58 -8.32
CA VAL A 62 -10.99 -7.36 -8.95
C VAL A 62 -10.77 -5.88 -9.26
N ILE A 63 -11.75 -5.21 -9.89
CA ILE A 63 -11.64 -3.77 -10.21
C ILE A 63 -11.47 -2.94 -8.93
N ASN A 64 -12.23 -3.25 -7.88
CA ASN A 64 -12.13 -2.55 -6.61
C ASN A 64 -10.75 -2.72 -5.98
N ASP A 65 -10.29 -3.96 -5.84
CA ASP A 65 -9.03 -4.30 -5.19
C ASP A 65 -7.86 -3.69 -5.98
N LEU A 66 -7.86 -3.77 -7.32
CA LEU A 66 -6.86 -3.10 -8.18
C LEU A 66 -6.86 -1.58 -8.04
N SER A 67 -8.03 -0.95 -7.87
CA SER A 67 -8.10 0.51 -7.69
C SER A 67 -7.40 0.95 -6.41
N PHE A 68 -7.48 0.16 -5.34
CA PHE A 68 -6.73 0.40 -4.11
C PHE A 68 -5.23 0.11 -4.27
N ILE A 69 -4.90 -1.05 -4.86
CA ILE A 69 -3.51 -1.50 -5.01
C ILE A 69 -2.70 -0.52 -5.87
N LEU A 70 -3.19 -0.21 -7.07
CA LEU A 70 -2.48 0.62 -8.04
C LEU A 70 -2.60 2.13 -7.77
N GLY A 71 -3.60 2.54 -6.98
CA GLY A 71 -3.80 3.93 -6.59
C GLY A 71 -3.06 4.25 -5.28
N PRO A 72 -3.78 4.32 -4.14
CA PRO A 72 -3.23 4.81 -2.89
C PRO A 72 -2.12 3.92 -2.32
N PHE A 73 -2.15 2.59 -2.49
CA PHE A 73 -1.09 1.74 -1.92
C PHE A 73 0.23 1.90 -2.66
N PHE A 74 0.23 1.76 -3.99
CA PHE A 74 1.44 1.92 -4.79
C PHE A 74 2.05 3.33 -4.61
N VAL A 75 1.26 4.37 -4.88
CA VAL A 75 1.75 5.75 -4.81
C VAL A 75 2.05 6.18 -3.37
N GLY A 76 1.19 5.80 -2.43
CA GLY A 76 1.36 6.10 -1.01
C GLY A 76 2.63 5.48 -0.45
N THR A 77 2.98 4.25 -0.84
CA THR A 77 4.26 3.61 -0.44
C THR A 77 5.43 4.49 -0.86
N ILE A 78 5.45 4.98 -2.11
CA ILE A 78 6.54 5.83 -2.60
C ILE A 78 6.65 7.13 -1.79
N TRP A 79 5.51 7.77 -1.50
CA TRP A 79 5.49 8.99 -0.68
C TRP A 79 5.96 8.77 0.75
N VAL A 80 5.48 7.72 1.41
CA VAL A 80 5.91 7.39 2.78
C VAL A 80 7.41 7.19 2.82
N PHE A 81 7.97 6.41 1.89
CA PHE A 81 9.40 6.22 1.80
C PHE A 81 10.15 7.51 1.46
N HIS A 82 9.67 8.31 0.51
CA HIS A 82 10.27 9.60 0.18
C HIS A 82 10.41 10.52 1.42
N LEU A 83 9.37 10.59 2.24
CA LEU A 83 9.31 11.50 3.39
C LEU A 83 10.07 11.00 4.63
N THR A 84 10.29 9.68 4.74
CA THR A 84 10.70 9.09 6.03
C THR A 84 11.89 8.13 5.94
N TYR A 85 12.22 7.63 4.76
CA TYR A 85 13.28 6.65 4.60
C TYR A 85 14.65 7.20 5.02
N GLY A 86 15.43 6.37 5.71
CA GLY A 86 16.68 6.75 6.37
C GLY A 86 16.53 6.95 7.88
N ASN A 87 15.30 7.19 8.37
CA ASN A 87 15.00 7.21 9.81
C ASN A 87 13.88 6.21 10.12
N PHE A 88 14.23 5.05 10.67
CA PHE A 88 13.28 3.97 10.93
C PHE A 88 12.18 4.39 11.93
N LYS A 89 12.51 5.18 12.96
CA LYS A 89 11.50 5.63 13.94
C LYS A 89 10.47 6.55 13.28
N ARG A 90 10.93 7.48 12.43
CA ARG A 90 10.05 8.37 11.66
C ARG A 90 9.18 7.59 10.68
N TYR A 91 9.77 6.64 9.96
CA TYR A 91 9.03 5.75 9.05
C TYR A 91 7.95 4.99 9.81
N LEU A 92 8.31 4.32 10.90
CA LEU A 92 7.40 3.50 11.67
C LEU A 92 6.23 4.32 12.21
N PHE A 93 6.51 5.50 12.78
CA PHE A 93 5.46 6.39 13.30
C PHE A 93 4.48 6.83 12.21
N ILE A 94 4.99 7.39 11.10
CA ILE A 94 4.13 7.88 10.01
C ILE A 94 3.35 6.73 9.37
N ASN A 95 3.98 5.59 9.12
CA ASN A 95 3.32 4.44 8.53
C ASN A 95 2.24 3.88 9.47
N SER A 96 2.51 3.74 10.77
CA SER A 96 1.51 3.31 11.76
C SER A 96 0.32 4.25 11.81
N VAL A 97 0.53 5.57 11.77
CA VAL A 97 -0.57 6.55 11.74
C VAL A 97 -1.43 6.37 10.48
N LEU A 98 -0.80 6.17 9.32
CA LEU A 98 -1.52 5.92 8.06
C LEU A 98 -2.29 4.60 8.09
N ASP A 99 -1.69 3.53 8.61
CA ASP A 99 -2.33 2.22 8.70
C ASP A 99 -3.50 2.23 9.70
N LEU A 100 -3.36 2.93 10.84
CA LEU A 100 -4.47 3.15 11.77
C LEU A 100 -5.60 3.96 11.12
N SER A 101 -5.24 5.04 10.43
CA SER A 101 -6.21 5.86 9.69
C SER A 101 -6.93 5.04 8.63
N PHE A 102 -6.22 4.18 7.90
CA PHE A 102 -6.83 3.34 6.88
C PHE A 102 -7.74 2.28 7.48
N SER A 103 -7.22 1.52 8.45
CA SER A 103 -7.90 0.36 9.03
C SER A 103 -9.19 0.72 9.77
N PHE A 104 -9.22 1.84 10.49
CA PHE A 104 -10.38 2.25 11.28
C PHE A 104 -11.21 3.34 10.59
N LEU A 105 -10.59 4.46 10.18
CA LEU A 105 -11.33 5.62 9.68
C LEU A 105 -11.76 5.44 8.22
N LEU A 106 -10.80 5.23 7.31
CA LEU A 106 -11.10 5.10 5.88
C LEU A 106 -11.88 3.83 5.58
N SER A 107 -11.60 2.72 6.27
CA SER A 107 -12.37 1.49 6.13
C SER A 107 -13.85 1.69 6.45
N ASN A 108 -14.17 2.43 7.51
CA ASN A 108 -15.56 2.77 7.84
C ASN A 108 -16.18 3.67 6.77
N LEU A 109 -15.46 4.69 6.32
CA LEU A 109 -15.90 5.59 5.24
C LEU A 109 -16.19 4.82 3.94
N PHE A 110 -15.29 3.95 3.50
CA PHE A 110 -15.44 3.17 2.27
C PHE A 110 -16.60 2.17 2.35
N GLN A 111 -16.88 1.61 3.54
CA GLN A 111 -18.06 0.79 3.76
C GLN A 111 -19.36 1.59 3.61
N ARG A 112 -19.42 2.82 4.14
CA ARG A 112 -20.56 3.74 3.93
C ARG A 112 -20.75 4.10 2.45
N MET A 113 -19.65 4.26 1.72
CA MET A 113 -19.64 4.49 0.27
C MET A 113 -19.96 3.24 -0.57
N LYS A 114 -20.22 2.09 0.08
CA LYS A 114 -20.57 0.81 -0.56
C LYS A 114 -19.46 0.25 -1.49
N LEU A 115 -18.20 0.60 -1.24
CA LEU A 115 -17.05 0.04 -1.99
C LEU A 115 -16.82 -1.43 -1.63
N PHE A 116 -16.84 -1.74 -0.33
CA PHE A 116 -16.81 -3.09 0.21
C PHE A 116 -17.61 -3.13 1.52
N ARG A 117 -17.84 -4.33 2.06
CA ARG A 117 -18.37 -4.54 3.41
C ARG A 117 -17.52 -5.62 4.09
N LEU A 118 -16.96 -5.32 5.26
CA LEU A 118 -16.22 -6.31 6.03
C LEU A 118 -17.17 -7.40 6.53
N VAL A 119 -16.70 -8.65 6.54
CA VAL A 119 -17.48 -9.80 7.02
C VAL A 119 -16.70 -10.53 8.11
N HIS A 120 -15.63 -11.24 7.75
CA HIS A 120 -14.78 -11.99 8.70
C HIS A 120 -13.41 -11.33 8.90
N PHE A 121 -13.32 -10.02 8.69
CA PHE A 121 -12.08 -9.28 8.78
C PHE A 121 -12.28 -8.01 9.57
N LYS A 122 -11.63 -7.91 10.72
CA LYS A 122 -11.76 -6.80 11.66
C LYS A 122 -10.73 -5.70 11.33
N PRO A 123 -11.05 -4.42 11.58
CA PRO A 123 -10.11 -3.31 11.44
C PRO A 123 -8.71 -3.57 12.02
N TRP A 124 -8.61 -4.11 13.24
CA TRP A 124 -7.31 -4.40 13.84
C TRP A 124 -6.49 -5.42 13.04
N GLN A 125 -7.15 -6.40 12.39
CA GLN A 125 -6.46 -7.40 11.56
C GLN A 125 -5.88 -6.72 10.31
N ILE A 126 -6.62 -5.80 9.69
CA ILE A 126 -6.13 -4.96 8.58
C ILE A 126 -4.85 -4.23 9.01
N PHE A 127 -4.90 -3.58 10.18
CA PHE A 127 -3.74 -2.87 10.73
C PHE A 127 -2.53 -3.78 10.92
N VAL A 128 -2.71 -4.98 11.50
CA VAL A 128 -1.60 -5.91 11.72
C VAL A 128 -1.01 -6.42 10.40
N PHE A 129 -1.84 -6.70 9.38
CA PHE A 129 -1.34 -7.06 8.06
C PHE A 129 -0.49 -5.95 7.44
N PHE A 130 -0.99 -4.71 7.44
CA PHE A 130 -0.26 -3.59 6.85
C PHE A 130 0.99 -3.21 7.62
N MET A 131 0.96 -3.25 8.95
CA MET A 131 2.16 -3.07 9.75
C MET A 131 3.21 -4.16 9.48
N SER A 132 2.78 -5.41 9.30
CA SER A 132 3.69 -6.50 8.94
C SER A 132 4.33 -6.26 7.58
N PHE A 133 3.54 -5.81 6.59
CA PHE A 133 4.05 -5.45 5.28
C PHE A 133 5.01 -4.27 5.36
N ALA A 134 4.69 -3.23 6.13
CA ALA A 134 5.51 -2.04 6.33
C ALA A 134 6.91 -2.38 6.88
N LEU A 135 6.96 -3.19 7.95
CA LEU A 135 8.21 -3.65 8.52
C LEU A 135 9.05 -4.44 7.50
N PHE A 136 8.40 -5.35 6.78
CA PHE A 136 9.04 -6.16 5.75
C PHE A 136 9.63 -5.31 4.61
N ILE A 137 8.84 -4.38 4.05
CA ILE A 137 9.27 -3.56 2.92
C ILE A 137 10.36 -2.55 3.31
N TYR A 138 10.35 -2.04 4.55
CA TYR A 138 11.44 -1.19 5.03
C TYR A 138 12.75 -1.96 5.16
N GLY A 139 12.69 -3.18 5.69
CA GLY A 139 13.82 -4.09 5.76
C GLY A 139 14.39 -4.38 4.37
N LEU A 140 13.53 -4.69 3.40
CA LEU A 140 13.94 -4.92 2.02
C LEU A 140 14.59 -3.69 1.38
N GLN A 141 14.03 -2.48 1.53
CA GLN A 141 14.64 -1.28 0.98
C GLN A 141 16.05 -1.07 1.53
N ARG A 142 16.26 -1.30 2.83
CA ARG A 142 17.59 -1.22 3.45
C ARG A 142 18.59 -2.19 2.84
N ILE A 143 18.16 -3.41 2.51
CA ILE A 143 19.01 -4.43 1.85
C ILE A 143 19.35 -3.99 0.43
N ILE A 144 18.36 -3.50 -0.33
CA ILE A 144 18.54 -2.99 -1.70
C ILE A 144 19.58 -1.85 -1.71
N ASP A 145 19.43 -0.87 -0.82
CA ASP A 145 20.36 0.25 -0.72
C ASP A 145 21.79 -0.19 -0.35
N ARG A 146 21.94 -1.14 0.58
CA ARG A 146 23.25 -1.67 0.97
C ARG A 146 23.96 -2.40 -0.17
N LYS A 147 23.23 -3.19 -0.95
CA LYS A 147 23.78 -3.89 -2.13
C LYS A 147 24.19 -2.91 -3.21
N LYS A 148 23.35 -1.91 -3.49
CA LYS A 148 23.67 -0.86 -4.45
C LYS A 148 24.95 -0.11 -4.08
N PHE A 149 25.11 0.24 -2.80
CA PHE A 149 26.33 0.87 -2.29
C PHE A 149 27.57 -0.03 -2.44
N HIS A 150 27.47 -1.34 -2.17
CA HIS A 150 28.60 -2.26 -2.37
C HIS A 150 29.03 -2.33 -3.82
N LEU A 151 28.08 -2.49 -4.75
CA LEU A 151 28.33 -2.54 -6.19
C LEU A 151 29.00 -1.26 -6.71
N GLU A 152 28.57 -0.10 -6.24
CA GLU A 152 29.16 1.20 -6.60
C GLU A 152 30.54 1.43 -5.94
N SER A 153 30.85 0.73 -4.83
CA SER A 153 32.11 0.88 -4.07
C SER A 153 33.20 -0.15 -4.39
N GLY A 154 32.92 -1.14 -5.25
CA GLY A 154 33.89 -2.16 -5.67
C GLY A 154 34.36 -3.14 -4.58
N ARG A 155 33.64 -3.26 -3.45
CA ARG A 155 34.00 -4.18 -2.36
C ARG A 155 33.29 -5.54 -2.50
N PRO A 156 33.99 -6.69 -2.33
CA PRO A 156 33.36 -8.02 -2.38
C PRO A 156 32.39 -8.24 -1.20
N LEU A 157 31.42 -9.14 -1.41
CA LEU A 157 30.33 -9.49 -0.48
C LEU A 157 30.81 -10.18 0.80
#